data_AF-X1PL72-F1
#
_entry.id   AF-X1PL72-F1
#
_cell.length_a   1.000
_cell.length_b   1.000
_cell.length_c   1.000
_cell.angle_alpha   90.00
_cell.angle_beta   90.00
_cell.angle_gamma   90.00
#
_symmetry.space_group_name_H-M   'P 1'
#
loop_
_entity.id
_entity.type
_entity.pdbx_description
1 polymer ?
#
loop_
_entity_poly.entity_id
_entity_poly.type
_entity_poly.pdbx_seq_one_letter_code
_entity_poly.pdbx_strand_id
1 'polypeptide(L)'
;GYYLSVSSGRPTFYLKAGFSTSQAISPEAINADQWYHIAGTNDGSSLKLYVNGVLKSSVSSTGMTGVTGKDNKAQIGRDISSTLSYTGLIDDVRIYERAVSEDEFQYIADPIGRWNLKDSWRSSVYRNGTPGADDSGILPNPGSVVINEVMSHSHEGPDWIELYNTTGEAIDIGGWFLSDNDRSDPCLMKYRIADGTMIDANSYIVFYQDANFNNPVDPGYNVPFALSENGEEACLSSYLHTDGTLTGYREVEDFGAAQTNVSFGRYFKSSTGNFNFVAM
;
A
#
# COMPACT_ATOMS: atom_id res chain seq x y z
N GLY A 1 -9.10 -25.81 -2.81
CA GLY A 1 -8.79 -24.39 -2.53
C GLY A 1 -9.86 -23.47 -3.08
N TYR A 2 -9.70 -22.18 -2.84
CA TYR A 2 -10.61 -21.13 -3.31
C TYR A 2 -10.01 -20.39 -4.52
N TYR A 3 -10.87 -19.94 -5.42
CA TYR A 3 -10.46 -19.13 -6.57
C TYR A 3 -11.51 -18.06 -6.82
N LEU A 4 -11.06 -16.84 -7.10
CA LEU A 4 -11.89 -15.79 -7.64
C LEU A 4 -11.39 -15.45 -9.04
N SER A 5 -12.27 -15.46 -10.02
CA SER A 5 -11.90 -15.16 -11.41
C SER A 5 -13.00 -14.40 -12.14
N VAL A 6 -12.64 -13.86 -13.30
CA VAL A 6 -13.60 -13.30 -14.27
C VAL A 6 -13.38 -14.03 -15.58
N SER A 7 -14.40 -14.73 -16.08
CA SER A 7 -14.34 -15.45 -17.36
C SER A 7 -15.48 -14.99 -18.26
N SER A 8 -15.16 -14.60 -19.50
CA SER A 8 -16.14 -13.98 -20.42
C SER A 8 -16.92 -12.83 -19.76
N GLY A 9 -16.23 -12.01 -18.96
CA GLY A 9 -16.82 -10.91 -18.20
C GLY A 9 -17.65 -11.32 -16.99
N ARG A 10 -17.73 -12.59 -16.61
CA ARG A 10 -18.56 -13.05 -15.48
C ARG A 10 -17.69 -13.37 -14.25
N PRO A 11 -17.79 -12.57 -13.16
CA PRO A 11 -17.18 -12.92 -11.89
C PRO A 11 -17.66 -14.29 -11.41
N THR A 12 -16.72 -15.11 -10.94
CA THR A 12 -16.99 -16.45 -10.43
C THR A 12 -16.15 -16.74 -9.20
N PHE A 13 -16.79 -17.22 -8.13
CA PHE A 13 -16.11 -17.72 -6.94
C PHE A 13 -16.20 -19.24 -6.89
N TYR A 14 -15.05 -19.90 -6.80
CA TYR A 14 -14.92 -21.35 -6.79
C TYR A 14 -14.50 -21.85 -5.43
N LEU A 15 -15.08 -22.99 -5.06
CA LEU A 15 -14.59 -23.87 -4.01
C LEU A 15 -14.25 -25.22 -4.62
N LYS A 16 -12.98 -25.62 -4.55
CA LYS A 16 -12.52 -26.97 -4.90
C LYS A 16 -12.17 -27.77 -3.64
N ALA A 17 -12.74 -28.96 -3.50
CA ALA A 17 -12.52 -29.84 -2.36
C ALA A 17 -12.38 -31.30 -2.87
N GLY A 18 -11.17 -31.87 -2.78
CA GLY A 18 -10.85 -33.14 -3.45
C GLY A 18 -11.14 -33.07 -4.96
N PHE A 19 -12.01 -33.95 -5.46
CA PHE A 19 -12.48 -33.98 -6.85
C PHE A 19 -13.76 -33.15 -7.09
N SER A 20 -14.35 -32.58 -6.04
CA SER A 20 -15.59 -31.81 -6.13
C SER A 20 -15.30 -30.33 -6.35
N THR A 21 -16.15 -29.69 -7.15
CA THR A 21 -16.13 -28.24 -7.39
C THR A 21 -17.53 -27.67 -7.17
N SER A 22 -17.64 -26.61 -6.38
CA SER A 22 -18.81 -25.75 -6.30
C SER A 22 -18.43 -24.37 -6.81
N GLN A 23 -19.35 -23.70 -7.52
CA GLN A 23 -19.09 -22.41 -8.16
C GLN A 23 -20.31 -21.50 -8.06
N ALA A 24 -20.11 -20.29 -7.54
CA ALA A 24 -21.08 -19.21 -7.56
C ALA A 24 -20.69 -18.27 -8.72
N ILE A 25 -21.53 -18.17 -9.75
CA ILE A 25 -21.26 -17.41 -10.98
C ILE A 25 -22.23 -16.24 -11.07
N SER A 26 -21.73 -15.03 -11.31
CA SER A 26 -22.58 -13.86 -11.56
C SER A 26 -23.46 -14.10 -12.79
N PRO A 27 -24.79 -13.88 -12.74
CA PRO A 27 -25.64 -13.99 -13.93
C PRO A 27 -25.34 -12.89 -14.96
N GLU A 28 -24.78 -11.78 -14.51
CA GLU A 28 -24.45 -10.61 -15.31
C GLU A 28 -22.94 -10.54 -15.58
N ALA A 29 -22.58 -10.11 -16.79
CA ALA A 29 -21.22 -9.75 -17.11
C ALA A 29 -20.91 -8.32 -16.62
N ILE A 30 -19.68 -8.12 -16.16
CA ILE A 30 -19.11 -6.79 -15.88
C ILE A 30 -18.50 -6.22 -17.16
N ASN A 31 -18.47 -4.90 -17.26
CA ASN A 31 -17.87 -4.19 -18.39
C ASN A 31 -16.36 -3.99 -18.18
N ALA A 32 -15.61 -3.87 -19.28
CA ALA A 32 -14.20 -3.48 -19.24
C ALA A 32 -14.05 -2.01 -18.79
N ASP A 33 -12.83 -1.66 -18.35
CA ASP A 33 -12.42 -0.30 -17.99
C ASP A 33 -13.26 0.38 -16.89
N GLN A 34 -13.78 -0.42 -15.95
CA GLN A 34 -14.52 0.03 -14.79
C GLN A 34 -14.07 -0.71 -13.53
N TRP A 35 -14.02 0.00 -12.40
CA TRP A 35 -13.77 -0.62 -11.09
C TRP A 35 -15.01 -1.37 -10.60
N TYR A 36 -14.78 -2.58 -10.11
CA TYR A 36 -15.80 -3.39 -9.43
C TYR A 36 -15.21 -3.94 -8.13
N HIS A 37 -16.01 -3.94 -7.07
CA HIS A 37 -15.72 -4.75 -5.90
C HIS A 37 -16.31 -6.14 -6.08
N ILE A 38 -15.49 -7.18 -6.01
CA ILE A 38 -15.92 -8.56 -6.18
C ILE A 38 -15.52 -9.34 -4.93
N ALA A 39 -16.49 -9.97 -4.28
CA ALA A 39 -16.25 -10.73 -3.06
C ALA A 39 -16.91 -12.11 -3.11
N GLY A 40 -16.23 -13.09 -2.51
CA GLY A 40 -16.74 -14.43 -2.32
C GLY A 40 -16.75 -14.81 -0.84
N THR A 41 -17.81 -15.46 -0.35
CA THR A 41 -17.86 -15.98 1.03
C THR A 41 -18.23 -17.45 1.05
N ASN A 42 -17.73 -18.16 2.07
CA ASN A 42 -18.11 -19.53 2.34
C ASN A 42 -18.28 -19.71 3.86
N ASP A 43 -19.49 -20.06 4.31
CA ASP A 43 -19.80 -20.34 5.72
C ASP A 43 -19.76 -21.85 6.05
N GLY A 44 -19.35 -22.68 5.09
CA GLY A 44 -19.32 -24.14 5.19
C GLY A 44 -20.62 -24.82 4.75
N SER A 45 -21.70 -24.05 4.55
CA SER A 45 -22.98 -24.52 4.02
C SER A 45 -23.33 -23.88 2.68
N SER A 46 -22.98 -22.61 2.50
CA SER A 46 -23.25 -21.79 1.32
C SER A 46 -21.99 -21.10 0.80
N LEU A 47 -21.77 -21.21 -0.52
CA LEU A 47 -20.79 -20.45 -1.28
C LEU A 47 -21.51 -19.30 -1.99
N LYS A 48 -21.17 -18.06 -1.65
CA LYS A 48 -21.80 -16.85 -2.18
C LYS A 48 -20.83 -15.99 -2.97
N LEU A 49 -21.35 -15.27 -3.96
CA LEU A 49 -20.62 -14.28 -4.77
C LEU A 49 -21.38 -12.95 -4.75
N TYR A 50 -20.65 -11.87 -4.52
CA TYR A 50 -21.12 -10.50 -4.52
C TYR A 50 -20.37 -9.68 -5.57
N VAL A 51 -21.08 -8.73 -6.19
CA VAL A 51 -20.50 -7.69 -7.06
C VAL A 51 -21.05 -6.35 -6.61
N ASN A 52 -20.15 -5.42 -6.27
CA ASN A 52 -20.45 -4.11 -5.68
C ASN A 52 -21.36 -4.24 -4.44
N GLY A 53 -21.05 -5.21 -3.58
CA GLY A 53 -21.81 -5.50 -2.35
C GLY A 53 -23.16 -6.21 -2.57
N VAL A 54 -23.62 -6.36 -3.82
CA VAL A 54 -24.90 -7.01 -4.13
C VAL A 54 -24.70 -8.50 -4.36
N LEU A 55 -25.49 -9.35 -3.69
CA LEU A 55 -25.47 -10.79 -3.90
C LEU A 55 -25.86 -11.14 -5.35
N LYS A 56 -24.98 -11.84 -6.05
CA LYS A 56 -25.20 -12.27 -7.44
C LYS A 56 -25.48 -13.76 -7.56
N SER A 57 -24.91 -14.59 -6.69
CA SER A 57 -25.09 -16.03 -6.73
C SER A 57 -24.84 -16.66 -5.35
N SER A 58 -25.60 -17.71 -5.03
CA SER A 58 -25.46 -18.51 -3.83
C SER A 58 -25.73 -19.98 -4.17
N VAL A 59 -24.75 -20.85 -3.89
CA VAL A 59 -24.85 -22.30 -4.13
C VAL A 59 -24.46 -23.05 -2.86
N SER A 60 -24.87 -24.32 -2.74
CA SER A 60 -24.48 -25.13 -1.59
C SER A 60 -22.98 -25.44 -1.63
N SER A 61 -22.34 -25.33 -0.47
CA SER A 61 -21.02 -25.88 -0.16
C SER A 61 -21.09 -26.94 0.94
N THR A 62 -22.30 -27.37 1.32
CA THR A 62 -22.51 -28.36 2.37
C THR A 62 -21.79 -29.67 2.02
N GLY A 63 -21.00 -30.19 2.96
CA GLY A 63 -20.26 -31.45 2.79
C GLY A 63 -19.02 -31.35 1.91
N MET A 64 -18.62 -30.14 1.47
CA MET A 64 -17.36 -29.92 0.78
C MET A 64 -16.17 -30.04 1.74
N THR A 65 -15.66 -31.26 1.94
CA THR A 65 -14.52 -31.55 2.83
C THR A 65 -13.21 -31.71 2.06
N GLY A 66 -12.06 -31.41 2.70
CA GLY A 66 -10.74 -31.58 2.06
C GLY A 66 -10.35 -30.43 1.14
N VAL A 67 -10.64 -29.20 1.55
CA VAL A 67 -10.23 -27.99 0.84
C VAL A 67 -8.72 -27.80 1.00
N THR A 68 -7.94 -28.33 0.06
CA THR A 68 -6.48 -28.18 0.05
C THR A 68 -6.05 -27.18 -1.04
N GLY A 69 -5.02 -26.38 -0.75
CA GLY A 69 -4.32 -25.59 -1.77
C GLY A 69 -3.29 -26.49 -2.46
N LYS A 70 -3.13 -26.39 -3.78
CA LYS A 70 -2.20 -27.24 -4.54
C LYS A 70 -0.74 -27.00 -4.13
N ASP A 71 -0.41 -25.77 -3.70
CA ASP A 71 0.96 -25.35 -3.35
C ASP A 71 1.03 -24.37 -2.14
N ASN A 72 -0.04 -24.26 -1.34
CA ASN A 72 -0.17 -23.36 -0.15
C ASN A 72 0.18 -21.87 -0.35
N LYS A 73 0.39 -21.40 -1.58
CA LYS A 73 0.65 -19.97 -1.88
C LYS A 73 -0.56 -19.36 -2.57
N ALA A 74 -1.12 -18.31 -1.99
CA ALA A 74 -2.10 -17.46 -2.66
C ALA A 74 -1.41 -16.73 -3.83
N GLN A 75 -2.16 -16.54 -4.92
CA GLN A 75 -1.68 -15.81 -6.11
C GLN A 75 -2.73 -14.78 -6.50
N ILE A 76 -2.25 -13.63 -6.97
CA ILE A 76 -3.06 -12.54 -7.48
C ILE A 76 -2.69 -12.37 -8.97
N GLY A 77 -3.70 -12.19 -9.81
CA GLY A 77 -3.52 -11.91 -11.24
C GLY A 77 -3.15 -13.10 -12.13
N ARG A 78 -3.15 -14.34 -11.62
CA ARG A 78 -2.85 -15.55 -12.42
C ARG A 78 -3.36 -16.84 -11.77
N ASP A 79 -3.47 -17.90 -12.57
CA ASP A 79 -3.67 -19.29 -12.10
C ASP A 79 -2.39 -20.10 -12.33
N ILE A 80 -1.86 -20.74 -11.27
CA ILE A 80 -0.64 -21.59 -11.35
C ILE A 80 -0.77 -22.77 -12.31
N SER A 81 -1.99 -23.22 -12.58
CA SER A 81 -2.27 -24.36 -13.46
C SER A 81 -2.51 -23.96 -14.91
N SER A 82 -2.44 -22.65 -15.21
CA SER A 82 -2.71 -22.07 -16.52
C SER A 82 -1.60 -21.11 -16.94
N THR A 83 -1.48 -20.85 -18.23
CA THR A 83 -0.69 -19.73 -18.76
C THR A 83 -1.49 -18.43 -18.81
N LEU A 84 -2.77 -18.47 -18.42
CA LEU A 84 -3.66 -17.32 -18.43
C LEU A 84 -3.41 -16.44 -17.21
N SER A 85 -3.09 -15.18 -17.48
CA SER A 85 -3.02 -14.10 -16.50
C SER A 85 -4.27 -13.24 -16.58
N TYR A 86 -4.62 -12.61 -15.47
CA TYR A 86 -5.60 -11.54 -15.46
C TYR A 86 -5.01 -10.30 -16.14
N THR A 87 -5.78 -9.69 -17.03
CA THR A 87 -5.43 -8.43 -17.69
C THR A 87 -6.34 -7.35 -17.15
N GLY A 88 -5.82 -6.50 -16.28
CA GLY A 88 -6.54 -5.43 -15.61
C GLY A 88 -5.82 -4.98 -14.34
N LEU A 89 -6.35 -3.95 -13.69
CA LEU A 89 -5.88 -3.51 -12.39
C LEU A 89 -6.57 -4.32 -11.28
N ILE A 90 -5.82 -4.67 -10.24
CA ILE A 90 -6.34 -5.31 -9.03
C ILE A 90 -5.86 -4.45 -7.86
N ASP A 91 -6.75 -4.17 -6.93
CA ASP A 91 -6.41 -3.44 -5.72
C ASP A 91 -7.29 -3.89 -4.55
N ASP A 92 -6.88 -3.58 -3.32
CA ASP A 92 -7.56 -3.87 -2.04
C ASP A 92 -7.91 -5.35 -1.76
N VAL A 93 -6.98 -6.26 -2.05
CA VAL A 93 -7.21 -7.70 -1.84
C VAL A 93 -7.20 -8.05 -0.35
N ARG A 94 -8.35 -8.50 0.15
CA ARG A 94 -8.52 -8.97 1.53
C ARG A 94 -8.94 -10.44 1.59
N ILE A 95 -8.46 -11.15 2.60
CA ILE A 95 -8.86 -12.54 2.91
C ILE A 95 -9.22 -12.60 4.39
N TYR A 96 -10.37 -13.19 4.71
CA TYR A 96 -10.85 -13.35 6.08
C TYR A 96 -10.91 -14.82 6.46
N GLU A 97 -10.69 -15.12 7.73
CA GLU A 97 -10.82 -16.47 8.30
C GLU A 97 -12.28 -16.88 8.60
N ARG A 98 -13.23 -15.99 8.31
CA ARG A 98 -14.67 -16.20 8.51
C ARG A 98 -15.48 -15.72 7.31
N ALA A 99 -16.69 -16.24 7.18
CA ALA A 99 -17.67 -15.66 6.27
C ALA A 99 -18.05 -14.25 6.75
N VAL A 100 -17.94 -13.27 5.85
CA VAL A 100 -18.45 -11.91 6.05
C VAL A 100 -19.97 -11.93 5.80
N SER A 101 -20.74 -11.34 6.69
CA SER A 101 -22.20 -11.27 6.56
C SER A 101 -22.63 -10.24 5.50
N GLU A 102 -23.86 -10.37 4.97
CA GLU A 102 -24.41 -9.41 3.99
C GLU A 102 -24.48 -7.99 4.56
N ASP A 103 -24.80 -7.86 5.84
CA ASP A 103 -24.83 -6.56 6.53
C ASP A 103 -23.43 -5.97 6.67
N GLU A 104 -22.42 -6.79 6.96
CA GLU A 104 -21.03 -6.36 6.98
C GLU A 104 -20.51 -5.97 5.59
N PHE A 105 -21.05 -6.52 4.49
CA PHE A 105 -20.64 -6.11 3.15
C PHE A 105 -21.05 -4.70 2.79
N GLN A 106 -22.14 -4.16 3.35
CA GLN A 106 -22.47 -2.75 3.14
C GLN A 106 -21.45 -1.81 3.78
N TYR A 107 -20.86 -2.23 4.90
CA TYR A 107 -19.76 -1.52 5.53
C TYR A 107 -18.44 -1.87 4.85
N ILE A 108 -18.14 -3.10 4.50
CA ILE A 108 -16.86 -3.46 3.89
C ILE A 108 -16.79 -2.98 2.45
N ALA A 109 -17.91 -2.76 1.73
CA ALA A 109 -17.93 -2.33 0.34
C ALA A 109 -17.74 -0.82 0.12
N ASP A 110 -17.56 -0.03 1.19
CA ASP A 110 -17.02 1.35 1.25
C ASP A 110 -17.40 1.97 2.60
N PRO A 111 -16.76 1.58 3.73
CA PRO A 111 -17.30 1.80 5.08
C PRO A 111 -17.44 3.27 5.45
N ILE A 112 -16.81 4.16 4.70
CA ILE A 112 -16.61 5.56 5.01
C ILE A 112 -16.68 6.46 3.76
N GLY A 113 -17.13 5.95 2.61
CA GLY A 113 -17.18 6.74 1.36
C GLY A 113 -15.78 7.09 0.81
N ARG A 114 -14.74 6.37 1.26
CA ARG A 114 -13.33 6.71 1.05
C ARG A 114 -12.59 5.77 0.12
N TRP A 115 -13.28 4.78 -0.43
CA TRP A 115 -12.66 3.89 -1.43
C TRP A 115 -12.15 4.65 -2.65
N ASN A 116 -12.79 5.76 -3.02
CA ASN A 116 -12.29 6.63 -4.08
C ASN A 116 -11.17 7.59 -3.62
N LEU A 117 -10.80 7.58 -2.34
CA LEU A 117 -9.74 8.41 -1.79
C LEU A 117 -8.50 7.54 -1.60
N LYS A 118 -7.54 7.68 -2.52
CA LYS A 118 -6.23 6.99 -2.46
C LYS A 118 -5.59 7.04 -1.06
N ASP A 119 -5.79 8.13 -0.32
CA ASP A 119 -5.21 8.37 1.00
C ASP A 119 -5.81 7.47 2.10
N SER A 120 -6.88 6.74 1.80
CA SER A 120 -7.51 5.77 2.71
C SER A 120 -7.01 4.35 2.53
N TRP A 121 -6.07 4.15 1.59
CA TRP A 121 -5.48 2.86 1.27
C TRP A 121 -4.11 2.83 1.95
N ARG A 122 -4.01 2.06 3.04
CA ARG A 122 -2.73 1.83 3.71
C ARG A 122 -2.43 0.36 3.77
N SER A 123 -1.17 0.01 3.57
CA SER A 123 -0.69 -1.33 3.86
C SER A 123 -0.85 -1.59 5.36
N SER A 124 -1.09 -2.86 5.71
CA SER A 124 -1.11 -3.30 7.11
C SER A 124 0.18 -2.91 7.82
N VAL A 125 0.04 -2.54 9.09
CA VAL A 125 1.20 -2.21 9.93
C VAL A 125 2.08 -3.43 10.15
N TYR A 126 1.47 -4.62 10.29
CA TYR A 126 2.18 -5.85 10.56
C TYR A 126 2.56 -6.61 9.29
N ARG A 127 3.74 -7.24 9.34
CA ARG A 127 4.16 -8.22 8.34
C ARG A 127 3.14 -9.36 8.25
N ASN A 128 2.75 -9.70 7.03
CA ASN A 128 1.70 -10.68 6.68
C ASN A 128 0.24 -10.19 6.84
N GLY A 129 0.02 -8.92 7.17
CA GLY A 129 -1.34 -8.37 7.22
C GLY A 129 -2.00 -8.47 8.60
N THR A 130 -3.06 -7.69 8.78
CA THR A 130 -3.98 -7.70 9.94
C THR A 130 -5.40 -8.10 9.52
N PRO A 131 -5.61 -9.24 8.83
CA PRO A 131 -6.91 -9.61 8.32
C PRO A 131 -7.94 -9.73 9.46
N GLY A 132 -8.99 -8.91 9.41
CA GLY A 132 -10.07 -8.92 10.40
C GLY A 132 -9.74 -8.25 11.74
N ALA A 133 -8.58 -7.59 11.87
CA ALA A 133 -8.20 -6.81 13.04
C ALA A 133 -7.95 -5.34 12.64
N ASP A 134 -8.35 -4.41 13.50
CA ASP A 134 -8.03 -2.99 13.32
C ASP A 134 -6.60 -2.72 13.80
N ASP A 135 -5.79 -2.07 12.95
CA ASP A 135 -4.43 -1.62 13.26
C ASP A 135 -4.28 -0.09 13.19
N SER A 136 -5.41 0.62 13.17
CA SER A 136 -5.44 2.08 13.21
C SER A 136 -4.75 2.63 14.47
N GLY A 137 -4.10 3.78 14.33
CA GLY A 137 -3.41 4.46 15.44
C GLY A 137 -2.05 3.88 15.82
N ILE A 138 -1.63 2.72 15.31
CA ILE A 138 -0.26 2.20 15.55
C ILE A 138 0.79 3.00 14.76
N LEU A 139 0.47 3.31 13.51
CA LEU A 139 1.23 4.22 12.65
C LEU A 139 0.32 5.37 12.23
N PRO A 140 0.88 6.55 11.91
CA PRO A 140 0.13 7.65 11.33
C PRO A 140 -0.65 7.23 10.08
N ASN A 141 -1.74 7.95 9.78
CA ASN A 141 -2.50 7.72 8.55
C ASN A 141 -1.66 8.15 7.32
N PRO A 142 -1.82 7.53 6.14
CA PRO A 142 -1.15 8.00 4.92
C PRO A 142 -1.31 9.51 4.73
N GLY A 143 -0.23 10.16 4.26
CA GLY A 143 -0.18 11.61 4.13
C GLY A 143 -0.02 12.39 5.44
N SER A 144 0.06 11.73 6.62
CA SER A 144 0.33 12.43 7.90
C SER A 144 1.76 12.96 7.98
N VAL A 145 2.73 12.22 7.44
CA VAL A 145 4.13 12.64 7.30
C VAL A 145 4.52 12.51 5.84
N VAL A 146 4.78 13.62 5.17
CA VAL A 146 5.05 13.65 3.73
C VAL A 146 6.46 14.16 3.45
N ILE A 147 7.05 13.73 2.33
CA ILE A 147 8.24 14.37 1.78
C ILE A 147 7.79 15.72 1.24
N ASN A 148 8.17 16.81 1.90
CA ASN A 148 7.71 18.14 1.55
C ASN A 148 8.53 18.75 0.42
N GLU A 149 9.85 18.62 0.52
CA GLU A 149 10.78 19.27 -0.37
C GLU A 149 12.10 18.50 -0.41
N VAL A 150 12.76 18.55 -1.57
CA VAL A 150 14.02 17.87 -1.89
C VAL A 150 14.92 18.84 -2.64
N MET A 151 16.17 18.95 -2.19
CA MET A 151 17.25 19.62 -2.91
C MET A 151 18.29 18.57 -3.31
N SER A 152 18.49 18.39 -4.61
CA SER A 152 19.46 17.45 -5.20
C SER A 152 20.56 18.12 -6.03
N HIS A 153 20.53 19.45 -6.12
CA HIS A 153 21.51 20.19 -6.90
C HIS A 153 21.70 21.62 -6.37
N SER A 154 22.45 21.76 -5.29
CA SER A 154 22.79 23.08 -4.74
C SER A 154 24.14 23.59 -5.24
N HIS A 155 24.32 24.92 -5.28
CA HIS A 155 25.57 25.54 -5.75
C HIS A 155 26.71 25.40 -4.73
N GLU A 156 26.42 25.51 -3.42
CA GLU A 156 27.41 25.51 -2.34
C GLU A 156 26.90 24.81 -1.05
N GLY A 157 26.03 23.80 -1.17
CA GLY A 157 25.49 23.08 -0.01
C GLY A 157 25.36 21.56 -0.21
N PRO A 158 25.03 20.84 0.87
CA PRO A 158 24.63 19.44 0.77
C PRO A 158 23.22 19.32 0.20
N ASP A 159 22.93 18.14 -0.36
CA ASP A 159 21.55 17.74 -0.65
C ASP A 159 20.76 17.58 0.63
N TRP A 160 19.45 17.70 0.55
CA TRP A 160 18.58 17.54 1.72
C TRP A 160 17.17 17.08 1.35
N ILE A 161 16.54 16.45 2.34
CA ILE A 161 15.15 16.01 2.31
C ILE A 161 14.43 16.67 3.49
N GLU A 162 13.35 17.39 3.21
CA GLU A 162 12.45 17.93 4.21
C GLU A 162 11.20 17.06 4.35
N LEU A 163 10.86 16.70 5.58
CA LEU A 163 9.61 16.04 5.92
C LEU A 163 8.66 17.05 6.57
N TYR A 164 7.36 16.89 6.31
CA TYR A 164 6.30 17.72 6.90
C TYR A 164 5.26 16.86 7.58
N ASN A 165 4.90 17.24 8.80
CA ASN A 165 3.73 16.70 9.50
C ASN A 165 2.49 17.49 9.11
N THR A 166 1.56 16.87 8.39
CA THR A 166 0.31 17.51 7.92
C THR A 166 -0.80 17.57 8.98
N THR A 167 -0.54 17.02 10.17
CA THR A 167 -1.53 16.83 11.22
C THR A 167 -1.40 17.88 12.32
N GLY A 168 -2.48 18.01 13.10
CA GLY A 168 -2.52 18.87 14.29
C GLY A 168 -1.87 18.27 15.55
N GLU A 169 -1.23 17.11 15.45
CA GLU A 169 -0.63 16.38 16.58
C GLU A 169 0.84 16.07 16.29
N ALA A 170 1.68 15.95 17.32
CA ALA A 170 3.08 15.56 17.13
C ALA A 170 3.18 14.08 16.70
N ILE A 171 4.11 13.78 15.79
CA ILE A 171 4.32 12.42 15.25
C ILE A 171 5.75 11.97 15.56
N ASP A 172 5.88 10.78 16.17
CA ASP A 172 7.15 10.08 16.32
C ASP A 172 7.52 9.38 15.00
N ILE A 173 8.65 9.79 14.42
CA ILE A 173 9.25 9.18 13.22
C ILE A 173 10.56 8.47 13.56
N GLY A 174 10.87 8.32 14.85
CA GLY A 174 12.07 7.65 15.32
C GLY A 174 12.14 6.22 14.81
N GLY A 175 13.31 5.85 14.31
CA GLY A 175 13.58 4.54 13.75
C GLY A 175 13.07 4.31 12.32
N TRP A 176 12.35 5.26 11.71
CA TRP A 176 11.97 5.20 10.30
C TRP A 176 13.19 5.38 9.40
N PHE A 177 13.02 5.11 8.10
CA PHE A 177 14.13 5.13 7.15
C PHE A 177 13.91 6.11 6.00
N LEU A 178 14.97 6.86 5.68
CA LEU A 178 15.13 7.58 4.42
C LEU A 178 16.00 6.75 3.47
N SER A 179 15.63 6.75 2.20
CA SER A 179 16.40 6.17 1.10
C SER A 179 16.16 6.95 -0.18
N ASP A 180 17.16 7.02 -1.04
CA ASP A 180 16.98 7.17 -2.49
C ASP A 180 16.67 5.78 -3.09
N ASN A 181 15.68 5.72 -3.96
CA ASN A 181 15.40 4.51 -4.74
C ASN A 181 15.81 4.79 -6.19
N ASP A 182 17.10 4.56 -6.49
CA ASP A 182 17.46 4.33 -7.88
C ASP A 182 16.71 3.07 -8.33
N ARG A 183 16.18 3.04 -9.56
CA ARG A 183 15.33 1.93 -10.05
C ARG A 183 16.03 0.55 -10.02
N SER A 184 17.31 0.48 -9.67
CA SER A 184 18.15 -0.71 -9.52
C SER A 184 18.56 -1.05 -8.09
N ASP A 185 18.37 -0.17 -7.10
CA ASP A 185 18.70 -0.39 -5.68
C ASP A 185 17.44 -0.37 -4.80
N PRO A 186 16.85 -1.54 -4.53
CA PRO A 186 15.63 -1.65 -3.73
C PRO A 186 15.87 -1.48 -2.22
N CYS A 187 17.02 -0.95 -1.78
CA CYS A 187 17.31 -0.78 -0.35
C CYS A 187 16.51 0.37 0.27
N LEU A 188 15.51 0.03 1.07
CA LEU A 188 14.58 0.99 1.70
C LEU A 188 14.98 1.34 3.14
N MET A 189 16.19 0.98 3.55
CA MET A 189 16.70 1.08 4.91
C MET A 189 18.07 1.78 4.98
N LYS A 190 18.33 2.73 4.06
CA LYS A 190 19.66 3.33 3.87
C LYS A 190 20.07 4.23 5.03
N TYR A 191 19.21 5.16 5.43
CA TYR A 191 19.42 6.01 6.61
C TYR A 191 18.31 5.82 7.64
N ARG A 192 18.67 5.44 8.87
CA ARG A 192 17.73 5.28 9.99
C ARG A 192 17.65 6.57 10.81
N ILE A 193 16.45 7.13 10.93
CA ILE A 193 16.18 8.28 11.79
C ILE A 193 16.34 7.86 13.26
N ALA A 194 16.98 8.70 14.07
CA ALA A 194 17.23 8.41 15.49
C ALA A 194 15.93 8.16 16.27
N ASP A 195 15.95 7.19 17.20
CA ASP A 195 14.78 6.88 18.04
C ASP A 195 14.33 8.12 18.85
N GLY A 196 13.02 8.32 18.97
CA GLY A 196 12.42 9.47 19.66
C GLY A 196 12.46 10.79 18.87
N THR A 197 12.81 10.77 17.58
CA THR A 197 12.70 11.95 16.72
C THR A 197 11.23 12.27 16.48
N MET A 198 10.79 13.45 16.92
CA MET A 198 9.42 13.94 16.77
C MET A 198 9.35 15.03 15.70
N ILE A 199 8.25 15.05 14.94
CA ILE A 199 7.83 16.23 14.18
C ILE A 199 6.59 16.81 14.87
N ASP A 200 6.71 18.03 15.39
CA ASP A 200 5.59 18.74 16.02
C ASP A 200 4.43 18.96 15.04
N ALA A 201 3.25 19.26 15.58
CA ALA A 201 2.06 19.55 14.80
C ALA A 201 2.33 20.61 13.73
N ASN A 202 1.92 20.35 12.49
CA ASN A 202 2.10 21.26 11.34
C ASN A 202 3.54 21.78 11.16
N SER A 203 4.54 21.01 11.59
CA SER A 203 5.95 21.41 11.55
C SER A 203 6.77 20.57 10.57
N TYR A 204 8.00 21.01 10.33
CA TYR A 204 8.94 20.45 9.37
C TYR A 204 10.19 19.95 10.07
N ILE A 205 10.87 18.98 9.46
CA ILE A 205 12.21 18.56 9.85
C ILE A 205 13.04 18.32 8.59
N VAL A 206 14.30 18.74 8.60
CA VAL A 206 15.20 18.63 7.44
C VAL A 206 16.35 17.70 7.80
N PHE A 207 16.63 16.75 6.90
CA PHE A 207 17.81 15.89 6.96
C PHE A 207 18.75 16.29 5.84
N TYR A 208 20.02 16.55 6.20
CA TYR A 208 21.05 16.95 5.24
C TYR A 208 21.96 15.78 4.93
N GLN A 209 22.43 15.68 3.69
CA GLN A 209 23.29 14.60 3.22
C GLN A 209 24.55 14.48 4.09
N ASP A 210 25.31 15.56 4.23
CA ASP A 210 26.59 15.60 4.93
C ASP A 210 26.47 15.53 6.46
N ALA A 211 25.30 15.86 7.02
CA ALA A 211 25.02 15.78 8.43
C ALA A 211 24.42 14.42 8.84
N ASN A 212 23.69 13.75 7.94
CA ASN A 212 22.84 12.60 8.24
C ASN A 212 23.11 11.40 7.32
N PHE A 213 22.48 11.37 6.14
CA PHE A 213 22.35 10.14 5.34
C PHE A 213 23.58 9.79 4.47
N ASN A 214 24.60 10.64 4.48
CA ASN A 214 25.94 10.38 3.96
C ASN A 214 27.03 10.76 4.97
N ASN A 215 26.70 10.72 6.27
CA ASN A 215 27.62 11.04 7.34
C ASN A 215 28.08 9.78 8.09
N PRO A 216 29.33 9.30 7.92
CA PRO A 216 29.80 8.06 8.56
C PRO A 216 29.83 8.07 10.09
N VAL A 217 29.67 9.23 10.74
CA VAL A 217 29.59 9.31 12.22
C VAL A 217 28.15 9.34 12.74
N ASP A 218 27.15 9.52 11.88
CA ASP A 218 25.74 9.43 12.28
C ASP A 218 25.38 7.96 12.55
N PRO A 219 24.84 7.59 13.72
CA PRO A 219 24.45 6.21 14.03
C PRO A 219 23.40 5.61 13.08
N GLY A 220 22.64 6.46 12.39
CA GLY A 220 21.64 6.07 11.39
C GLY A 220 22.21 5.73 10.01
N TYR A 221 23.50 5.99 9.78
CA TYR A 221 24.19 5.71 8.54
C TYR A 221 24.35 4.18 8.31
N ASN A 222 23.37 3.54 7.66
CA ASN A 222 23.48 2.11 7.32
C ASN A 222 24.12 1.91 5.94
N VAL A 223 23.61 2.65 4.96
CA VAL A 223 24.10 2.67 3.58
C VAL A 223 24.15 4.14 3.15
N PRO A 224 25.32 4.68 2.77
CA PRO A 224 25.41 6.06 2.29
C PRO A 224 24.57 6.25 1.04
N PHE A 225 23.94 7.42 0.92
CA PHE A 225 23.41 7.87 -0.35
C PHE A 225 23.50 9.38 -0.54
N ALA A 226 23.34 9.83 -1.77
CA ALA A 226 23.30 11.23 -2.19
C ALA A 226 22.18 11.37 -3.22
N LEU A 227 21.66 12.58 -3.41
CA LEU A 227 20.57 12.75 -4.35
C LEU A 227 21.10 13.08 -5.76
N SER A 228 20.45 12.53 -6.79
CA SER A 228 20.85 12.79 -8.17
C SER A 228 20.29 14.10 -8.71
N GLU A 229 21.17 14.99 -9.18
CA GLU A 229 20.77 16.19 -9.94
C GLU A 229 19.99 15.87 -11.23
N ASN A 230 20.07 14.63 -11.72
CA ASN A 230 19.34 14.17 -12.91
C ASN A 230 17.94 13.62 -12.62
N GLY A 231 17.55 13.55 -11.34
CA GLY A 231 16.27 13.03 -10.88
C GLY A 231 16.29 11.55 -10.51
N GLU A 232 15.47 11.19 -9.53
CA GLU A 232 15.30 9.86 -8.95
C GLU A 232 14.11 9.86 -7.97
N GLU A 233 13.99 8.84 -7.12
CA GLU A 233 12.94 8.75 -6.10
C GLU A 233 13.50 8.97 -4.68
N ALA A 234 12.84 9.82 -3.90
CA ALA A 234 13.05 9.91 -2.45
C ALA A 234 11.98 9.07 -1.73
N CYS A 235 12.38 8.29 -0.74
CA CYS A 235 11.51 7.36 -0.02
C CYS A 235 11.59 7.55 1.50
N LEU A 236 10.43 7.56 2.17
CA LEU A 236 10.30 7.46 3.62
C LEU A 236 9.55 6.17 3.98
N SER A 237 10.14 5.30 4.78
CA SER A 237 9.55 4.01 5.17
C SER A 237 9.47 3.85 6.69
N SER A 238 8.31 3.47 7.21
CA SER A 238 8.17 3.21 8.64
C SER A 238 8.76 1.87 9.06
N TYR A 239 9.10 1.79 10.34
CA TYR A 239 9.67 0.63 10.98
C TYR A 239 9.04 0.46 12.36
N LEU A 240 8.73 -0.77 12.75
CA LEU A 240 8.33 -1.08 14.11
C LEU A 240 9.50 -1.68 14.89
N HIS A 241 9.75 -1.12 16.07
CA HIS A 241 10.94 -1.40 16.88
C HIS A 241 11.06 -2.85 17.36
N THR A 242 10.01 -3.66 17.24
CA THR A 242 9.93 -4.99 17.86
C THR A 242 10.41 -6.16 17.00
N ASP A 243 10.54 -6.02 15.67
CA ASP A 243 10.79 -7.18 14.80
C ASP A 243 11.85 -7.01 13.69
N GLY A 244 12.48 -5.84 13.57
CA GLY A 244 13.52 -5.65 12.56
C GLY A 244 12.98 -5.47 11.13
N THR A 245 11.66 -5.32 10.93
CA THR A 245 11.06 -5.23 9.60
C THR A 245 10.38 -3.89 9.30
N LEU A 246 10.46 -3.47 8.04
CA LEU A 246 9.68 -2.34 7.53
C LEU A 246 8.18 -2.64 7.63
N THR A 247 7.42 -1.58 7.89
CA THR A 247 5.97 -1.64 8.07
C THR A 247 5.25 -0.89 6.96
N GLY A 248 3.93 -0.81 7.05
CA GLY A 248 3.09 -0.40 5.93
C GLY A 248 3.12 1.08 5.53
N TYR A 249 3.65 1.99 6.36
CA TYR A 249 3.72 3.40 5.99
C TYR A 249 4.87 3.64 5.02
N ARG A 250 4.53 4.24 3.88
CA ARG A 250 5.47 4.53 2.83
C ARG A 250 5.07 5.82 2.14
N GLU A 251 6.01 6.75 2.03
CA GLU A 251 5.92 7.88 1.12
C GLU A 251 7.05 7.82 0.10
N VAL A 252 6.70 8.16 -1.13
CA VAL A 252 7.63 8.17 -2.28
C VAL A 252 7.31 9.37 -3.14
N GLU A 253 8.35 10.14 -3.47
CA GLU A 253 8.26 11.21 -4.46
C GLU A 253 9.31 10.98 -5.56
N ASP A 254 8.85 10.91 -6.81
CA ASP A 254 9.68 10.89 -8.02
C ASP A 254 9.92 12.35 -8.45
N PHE A 255 11.19 12.73 -8.59
CA PHE A 255 11.58 14.05 -9.05
C PHE A 255 12.49 13.97 -10.27
N GLY A 256 12.38 14.98 -11.13
CA GLY A 256 13.18 15.07 -12.36
C GLY A 256 14.53 15.75 -12.15
N ALA A 257 15.22 16.01 -13.25
CA ALA A 257 16.46 16.78 -13.22
C ALA A 257 16.26 18.16 -12.60
N ALA A 258 17.14 18.54 -11.67
CA ALA A 258 17.10 19.78 -10.93
C ALA A 258 18.03 20.83 -11.56
N GLN A 259 17.56 22.08 -11.64
CA GLN A 259 18.45 23.21 -11.91
C GLN A 259 19.21 23.57 -10.63
N THR A 260 20.36 24.22 -10.79
CA THR A 260 21.17 24.61 -9.62
C THR A 260 20.37 25.54 -8.70
N ASN A 261 20.30 25.19 -7.41
CA ASN A 261 19.53 25.86 -6.37
C ASN A 261 18.01 25.88 -6.60
N VAL A 262 17.47 24.94 -7.38
CA VAL A 262 16.03 24.74 -7.54
C VAL A 262 15.68 23.41 -6.90
N SER A 263 14.89 23.47 -5.83
CA SER A 263 14.36 22.28 -5.16
C SER A 263 13.12 21.76 -5.90
N PHE A 264 12.75 20.52 -5.60
CA PHE A 264 11.41 20.01 -5.88
C PHE A 264 10.62 19.95 -4.59
N GLY A 265 9.34 20.30 -4.62
CA GLY A 265 8.49 20.14 -3.45
C GLY A 265 7.00 20.15 -3.74
N ARG A 266 6.25 19.97 -2.66
CA ARG A 266 4.79 19.78 -2.68
C ARG A 266 4.07 21.09 -3.00
N TYR A 267 3.54 21.19 -4.21
CA TYR A 267 2.68 22.27 -4.65
C TYR A 267 1.20 21.88 -4.62
N PHE A 268 0.39 22.58 -3.82
CA PHE A 268 -1.05 22.37 -3.79
C PHE A 268 -1.74 22.93 -5.04
N LYS A 269 -2.34 22.04 -5.84
CA LYS A 269 -3.10 22.38 -7.03
C LYS A 269 -4.59 22.48 -6.70
N SER A 270 -5.06 23.70 -6.45
CA SER A 270 -6.46 23.99 -6.10
C SER A 270 -7.49 23.48 -7.12
N SER A 271 -7.13 23.42 -8.41
CA SER A 271 -8.01 22.93 -9.47
C SER A 271 -8.31 21.43 -9.41
N THR A 272 -7.43 20.65 -8.78
CA THR A 272 -7.59 19.20 -8.62
C THR A 272 -7.73 18.77 -7.16
N GLY A 273 -7.52 19.70 -6.21
CA GLY A 273 -7.53 19.41 -4.77
C GLY A 273 -6.39 18.48 -4.33
N ASN A 274 -5.31 18.39 -5.11
CA ASN A 274 -4.21 17.45 -4.90
C ASN A 274 -2.86 18.18 -4.89
N PHE A 275 -1.83 17.52 -4.38
CA PHE A 275 -0.44 18.00 -4.44
C PHE A 275 0.28 17.40 -5.64
N ASN A 276 1.12 18.22 -6.28
CA ASN A 276 2.12 17.77 -7.23
C ASN A 276 3.51 18.01 -6.65
N PHE A 277 4.46 17.14 -6.93
CA PHE A 277 5.87 17.38 -6.64
C PHE A 277 6.50 18.06 -7.86
N VAL A 278 6.90 19.31 -7.71
CA VAL A 278 7.36 20.16 -8.83
C VAL A 278 8.55 20.99 -8.42
N ALA A 279 9.33 21.43 -9.41
CA ALA A 279 10.41 22.39 -9.21
C ALA A 279 9.86 23.73 -8.64
N MET A 280 10.53 24.31 -7.64
CA MET A 280 10.11 25.52 -6.91
C MET A 280 11.22 26.58 -6.81
#